data_AF-A0A922X615-F1
#
_entry.id   AF-A0A922X615-F1
#
_cell.length_a   1.000
_cell.length_b   1.000
_cell.length_c   1.000
_cell.angle_alpha   90.00
_cell.angle_beta   90.00
_cell.angle_gamma   90.00
#
_symmetry.space_group_name_H-M   'P 1'
#
loop_
_entity.id
_entity.type
_entity.pdbx_description
1 polymer ?
#
loop_
_entity_poly.entity_id
_entity_poly.type
_entity_poly.pdbx_seq_one_letter_code
_entity_poly.pdbx_strand_id
1 'polypeptide(L)'
;MIKVQGFGRRRTGMRHEECVRHHREVHSKLGLAQGEHMEKYVLYYVQRAFSSDGAPLHDLPWDMSALEWYREEERWTDFLRWLEEEPDGR
;
A
#
# COMPACT_ATOMS: atom_id res chain seq x y z
N MET A 1 -1.87 -14.00 13.88
CA MET A 1 -2.23 -13.36 12.58
C MET A 1 -2.34 -11.87 12.79
N ILE A 2 -1.44 -11.13 12.17
CA ILE A 2 -1.41 -9.67 12.15
C ILE A 2 -1.98 -9.20 10.81
N LYS A 3 -2.80 -8.16 10.85
CA LYS A 3 -3.33 -7.51 9.65
C LYS A 3 -2.89 -6.05 9.68
N VAL A 4 -2.18 -5.64 8.66
CA VAL A 4 -1.68 -4.28 8.50
C VAL A 4 -2.37 -3.64 7.32
N GLN A 5 -2.73 -2.36 7.47
CA GLN A 5 -3.23 -1.55 6.37
C GLN A 5 -2.35 -0.31 6.21
N GLY A 6 -1.63 -0.27 5.09
CA GLY A 6 -0.88 0.91 4.64
C GLY A 6 -1.77 1.83 3.81
N PHE A 7 -1.55 3.14 3.93
CA PHE A 7 -2.19 4.16 3.11
C PHE A 7 -1.11 4.99 2.40
N GLY A 8 -1.25 5.15 1.09
CA GLY A 8 -0.30 5.88 0.26
C GLY A 8 -0.95 7.11 -0.38
N ARG A 9 -0.23 8.23 -0.35
CA ARG A 9 -0.61 9.45 -1.07
C ARG A 9 0.42 9.73 -2.16
N ARG A 10 -0.06 10.20 -3.32
CA ARG A 10 0.81 10.60 -4.42
C ARG A 10 1.70 11.77 -4.02
N ARG A 11 2.86 11.87 -4.66
CA ARG A 11 3.76 13.02 -4.52
C ARG A 11 3.09 14.30 -5.05
N THR A 12 3.45 15.45 -4.50
CA THR A 12 2.95 16.76 -4.95
C THR A 12 3.17 16.95 -6.46
N GLY A 13 2.14 17.36 -7.17
CA GLY A 13 2.18 17.60 -8.62
C GLY A 13 2.03 16.34 -9.50
N MET A 14 2.07 15.14 -8.93
CA MET A 14 1.79 13.89 -9.66
C MET A 14 0.29 13.71 -9.85
N ARG A 15 -0.13 13.18 -11.02
CA ARG A 15 -1.54 12.81 -11.24
C ARG A 15 -1.87 11.48 -10.58
N HIS A 16 -3.14 11.26 -10.24
CA HIS A 16 -3.60 10.02 -9.62
C HIS A 16 -3.26 8.80 -10.47
N GLU A 17 -3.56 8.84 -11.77
CA GLU A 17 -3.37 7.73 -12.69
C GLU A 17 -1.89 7.37 -12.84
N GLU A 18 -1.01 8.38 -12.81
CA GLU A 18 0.44 8.18 -12.86
C GLU A 18 0.95 7.50 -11.58
N CYS A 19 0.42 7.91 -10.44
CA CYS A 19 0.73 7.31 -9.15
C CYS A 19 0.30 5.84 -9.10
N VAL A 20 -0.94 5.55 -9.50
CA VAL A 20 -1.48 4.18 -9.57
C VAL A 20 -0.67 3.31 -10.52
N ARG A 21 -0.34 3.82 -11.71
CA ARG A 21 0.50 3.09 -12.68
C ARG A 21 1.87 2.78 -12.09
N HIS A 22 2.55 3.78 -11.54
CA HIS A 22 3.87 3.59 -10.93
C HIS A 22 3.84 2.56 -9.79
N HIS A 23 2.85 2.66 -8.90
CA HIS A 23 2.70 1.71 -7.80
C HIS A 23 2.44 0.28 -8.32
N ARG A 24 1.60 0.11 -9.34
CA ARG A 24 1.36 -1.19 -9.98
C ARG A 24 2.62 -1.77 -10.62
N GLU A 25 3.48 -0.96 -11.20
CA GLU A 25 4.67 -1.43 -11.92
C GLU A 25 5.87 -1.68 -11.00
N VAL A 26 5.94 -0.96 -9.89
CA VAL A 26 7.07 -1.00 -8.96
C VAL A 26 6.68 -1.71 -7.67
N HIS A 27 5.75 -1.15 -6.89
CA HIS A 27 5.44 -1.62 -5.54
C HIS A 27 4.61 -2.90 -5.49
N SER A 28 3.91 -3.28 -6.57
CA SER A 28 3.25 -4.58 -6.61
C SER A 28 4.24 -5.75 -6.56
N LYS A 29 5.49 -5.53 -6.98
CA LYS A 29 6.57 -6.53 -6.91
C LYS A 29 7.01 -6.78 -5.47
N LEU A 30 6.80 -5.83 -4.56
CA LEU A 30 7.12 -5.94 -3.15
C LEU A 30 6.36 -7.09 -2.49
N GLY A 31 5.07 -7.24 -2.80
CA GLY A 31 4.28 -8.38 -2.32
C GLY A 31 4.69 -9.72 -2.93
N LEU A 32 5.33 -9.74 -4.11
CA LEU A 32 5.89 -10.96 -4.70
C LEU A 32 7.21 -11.33 -4.02
N ALA A 33 8.08 -10.34 -3.78
CA ALA A 33 9.36 -10.54 -3.09
C ALA A 33 9.17 -11.03 -1.65
N GLN A 34 8.10 -10.60 -0.99
CA GLN A 34 7.82 -10.89 0.43
C GLN A 34 6.86 -12.07 0.63
N GLY A 35 6.64 -12.90 -0.40
CA GLY A 35 5.68 -14.01 -0.35
C GLY A 35 5.97 -15.06 0.74
N GLU A 36 7.21 -15.14 1.23
CA GLU A 36 7.56 -16.01 2.35
C GLU A 36 7.16 -15.42 3.72
N HIS A 37 7.07 -14.10 3.83
CA HIS A 37 6.70 -13.38 5.05
C HIS A 37 5.20 -13.02 5.10
N MET A 38 4.57 -12.83 3.94
CA MET A 38 3.20 -12.32 3.82
C MET A 38 2.24 -13.37 3.24
N GLU A 39 1.18 -13.68 3.98
CA GLU A 39 0.15 -14.63 3.55
C GLU A 39 -0.82 -14.03 2.52
N LYS A 40 -1.07 -12.73 2.62
CA LYS A 40 -1.93 -12.02 1.68
C LYS A 40 -1.49 -10.59 1.49
N TYR A 41 -1.43 -10.17 0.24
CA TYR A 41 -1.19 -8.80 -0.17
C TYR A 41 -2.29 -8.34 -1.13
N VAL A 42 -3.02 -7.29 -0.77
CA VAL A 42 -4.07 -6.72 -1.62
C VAL A 42 -3.84 -5.23 -1.79
N LEU A 43 -3.84 -4.79 -3.04
CA LEU A 43 -3.68 -3.38 -3.39
C LEU A 43 -5.02 -2.79 -3.83
N TYR A 44 -5.39 -1.69 -3.18
CA TYR A 44 -6.57 -0.89 -3.48
C TYR A 44 -6.13 0.44 -4.09
N TYR A 45 -6.79 0.85 -5.17
CA TYR A 45 -6.59 2.15 -5.81
C TYR A 45 -7.86 2.96 -5.63
N VAL A 46 -7.77 4.04 -4.86
CA VAL A 46 -8.93 4.83 -4.46
C VAL A 46 -9.39 5.65 -5.67
N GLN A 47 -10.60 5.39 -6.15
CA GLN A 47 -11.20 6.17 -7.26
C GLN A 47 -12.12 7.28 -6.76
N ARG A 48 -12.76 7.06 -5.61
CA ARG A 48 -13.74 7.96 -4.98
C ARG A 48 -13.63 7.83 -3.47
N ALA A 49 -13.89 8.93 -2.77
CA ALA A 49 -14.01 8.96 -1.32
C ALA A 49 -15.23 9.79 -0.94
N PHE A 50 -15.77 9.52 0.24
CA PHE A 50 -17.00 10.14 0.73
C PHE A 50 -16.82 10.54 2.19
N SER A 51 -17.44 11.64 2.61
CA SER A 51 -17.60 12.00 4.01
C SER A 51 -18.62 11.09 4.71
N SER A 52 -18.71 11.20 6.03
CA SER A 52 -19.61 10.38 6.86
C SER A 52 -21.10 10.57 6.56
N ASP A 53 -21.47 11.69 5.93
CA ASP A 53 -22.82 11.99 5.45
C ASP A 53 -23.08 11.50 4.00
N GLY A 54 -22.09 10.88 3.36
CA GLY A 54 -22.18 10.36 2.00
C GLY A 54 -21.86 11.37 0.89
N ALA A 55 -21.48 12.61 1.21
CA ALA A 55 -21.07 13.56 0.18
C ALA A 55 -19.72 13.15 -0.45
N PRO A 56 -19.54 13.28 -1.78
CA PRO A 56 -18.28 12.96 -2.43
C PRO A 56 -17.19 13.96 -2.03
N LEU A 57 -15.99 13.46 -1.75
CA LEU A 57 -14.82 14.30 -1.50
C LEU A 57 -14.17 14.70 -2.83
N HIS A 58 -13.86 15.99 -2.98
CA HIS A 58 -13.14 16.52 -4.15
C HIS A 58 -11.69 16.06 -4.20
N ASP A 59 -11.03 16.03 -3.04
CA ASP A 59 -9.69 15.50 -2.89
C ASP A 59 -9.74 14.14 -2.20
N LEU A 60 -9.11 13.15 -2.83
CA LEU A 60 -8.95 11.84 -2.21
C LEU A 60 -8.00 11.97 -1.01
N PRO A 61 -8.36 11.45 0.17
CA PRO A 61 -7.46 11.46 1.33
C PRO A 61 -6.18 10.65 1.06
N TRP A 62 -6.33 9.57 0.28
CA TRP A 62 -5.29 8.63 -0.14
C TRP A 62 -5.53 8.23 -1.59
N ASP A 63 -4.47 7.96 -2.35
CA ASP A 63 -4.56 7.46 -3.71
C ASP A 63 -4.58 5.92 -3.75
N MET A 64 -4.01 5.28 -2.73
CA MET A 64 -3.86 3.83 -2.66
C MET A 64 -3.86 3.33 -1.22
N SER A 65 -4.14 2.04 -1.06
CA SER A 65 -3.96 1.32 0.20
C SER A 65 -3.46 -0.10 -0.07
N ALA A 66 -2.59 -0.59 0.81
CA ALA A 66 -2.14 -1.97 0.82
C ALA A 66 -2.70 -2.66 2.07
N LEU A 67 -3.28 -3.85 1.89
CA LEU A 67 -3.70 -4.73 2.97
C LEU A 67 -2.79 -5.94 3.00
N GLU A 68 -2.17 -6.17 4.14
CA GLU A 68 -1.12 -7.16 4.35
C GLU A 68 -1.49 -8.07 5.51
N TRP A 69 -1.40 -9.39 5.31
CA TRP A 69 -1.64 -10.38 6.36
C TRP A 69 -0.36 -11.14 6.65
N TYR A 70 0.00 -11.20 7.93
CA TYR A 70 1.16 -11.92 8.43
C TYR A 70 0.70 -12.99 9.40
N ARG A 71 1.24 -14.21 9.29
CA ARG A 71 0.90 -15.31 10.21
C ARG A 71 1.40 -15.04 11.62
N GLU A 72 2.64 -14.55 11.69
CA GLU A 72 3.48 -14.41 12.88
C GLU A 72 4.01 -12.98 12.99
N GLU A 73 4.37 -12.58 14.21
CA GLU A 73 4.86 -11.23 14.52
C GLU A 73 6.29 -10.99 14.04
N GLU A 74 7.12 -12.03 14.06
CA GLU A 74 8.50 -11.96 13.54
C GLU A 74 8.52 -11.56 12.06
N ARG A 75 7.60 -12.10 11.26
CA ARG A 75 7.50 -11.79 9.82
C ARG A 75 7.15 -10.33 9.55
N TRP A 76 6.36 -9.69 10.41
CA TRP A 76 6.07 -8.26 10.33
C TRP A 76 7.29 -7.42 10.72
N THR A 77 8.01 -7.83 11.78
CA THR A 77 9.24 -7.15 12.21
C THR A 77 10.34 -7.24 11.16
N ASP A 78 10.51 -8.41 10.55
CA ASP A 78 11.46 -8.63 9.45
C ASP A 78 11.12 -7.77 8.23
N PHE A 79 9.83 -7.64 7.90
CA PHE A 79 9.36 -6.76 6.85
C PHE A 79 9.68 -5.28 7.12
N LEU A 80 9.44 -4.80 8.35
CA LEU A 80 9.78 -3.43 8.74
C LEU A 80 11.29 -3.17 8.60
N ARG A 81 12.14 -4.10 9.03
CA ARG A 81 13.59 -4.00 8.87
C ARG A 81 13.99 -3.96 7.39
N TRP A 82 13.40 -4.82 6.57
CA TRP A 82 13.67 -4.83 5.13
C TRP A 82 13.26 -3.51 4.45
N LEU A 83 12.13 -2.89 4.84
CA LEU A 83 11.73 -1.57 4.34
C LEU A 83 12.73 -0.45 4.68
N GLU A 84 13.39 -0.53 5.83
CA GLU A 84 14.43 0.42 6.22
C GLU A 84 15.70 0.24 5.38
N GLU A 85 16.04 -1.00 5.02
CA GLU A 85 17.22 -1.36 4.24
C GLU A 85 17.03 -1.13 2.74
N GLU A 86 15.83 -1.40 2.22
CA GLU A 86 15.48 -1.35 0.79
C GLU A 86 14.15 -0.62 0.52
N PRO A 87 14.09 0.71 0.73
CA PRO A 87 12.84 1.48 0.72
C PRO A 87 12.08 1.50 -0.62
N ASP A 88 12.76 1.14 -1.72
CA ASP A 88 12.18 1.05 -3.07
C ASP A 88 11.94 -0.40 -3.54
N GLY A 89 12.25 -1.40 -2.70
CA GLY A 89 12.12 -2.83 -3.00
C GLY A 89 12.96 -3.32 -4.18
N ARG A 90 14.29 -3.22 -4.07
CA ARG A 90 15.22 -3.57 -5.15
C ARG A 90 15.63 -5.03 -5.15
#